data_AF-A0A6L5FXK6-F1
#
_entry.id   AF-A0A6L5FXK6-F1
#
_cell.length_a   1.000
_cell.length_b   1.000
_cell.length_c   1.000
_cell.angle_alpha   90.00
_cell.angle_beta   90.00
_cell.angle_gamma   90.00
#
_symmetry.space_group_name_H-M   'P 1'
#
loop_
_entity.id
_entity.type
_entity.pdbx_description
1 polymer ?
#
loop_
_entity_poly.entity_id
_entity_poly.type
_entity_poly.pdbx_seq_one_letter_code
_entity_poly.pdbx_strand_id
1 'polypeptide(L)'
;MSTAVAAPREGSFKAPIYVFVTIAGVAAGLTLLYLGMRAVMDIGGACADGGPYVPRVSCPQGVPLAMFGGIWGGLIMCGLYAVVSIRYRVPSFLGFAWPALFVSLGWNFIDFGIDPPGDMGLVWGWLICGALFMLMGAGPLLVVLKPVLRSFNRRPEDRPVGLLEPVKSMRTQALDSMFQKMSTAEQAAGGDAGPDLVTKLERLERLHRGGSLSEAEYTAAKEKLLGGA
;
A
#
# COMPACT_ATOMS: atom_id res chain seq x y z
N MET A 1 -8.52 -6.71 4.81
CA MET A 1 -8.15 -5.46 5.53
C MET A 1 -9.12 -4.37 5.13
N SER A 2 -10.10 -4.09 5.98
CA SER A 2 -11.10 -3.05 5.75
C SER A 2 -10.52 -1.71 6.21
N THR A 3 -10.13 -0.84 5.28
CA THR A 3 -9.69 0.52 5.59
C THR A 3 -10.91 1.38 5.88
N ALA A 4 -11.27 1.49 7.16
CA ALA A 4 -12.14 2.56 7.61
C ALA A 4 -11.44 3.89 7.29
N VAL A 5 -12.00 4.64 6.33
CA VAL A 5 -11.60 6.01 6.03
C VAL A 5 -11.99 6.85 7.25
N ALA A 6 -11.02 7.08 8.14
CA ALA A 6 -11.21 7.94 9.30
C ALA A 6 -11.58 9.35 8.83
N ALA A 7 -12.64 9.91 9.42
CA ALA A 7 -13.08 11.28 9.14
C ALA A 7 -11.90 12.28 9.32
N PRO A 8 -11.79 13.28 8.42
CA PRO A 8 -10.71 14.27 8.48
C PRO A 8 -10.77 15.00 9.82
N ARG A 9 -9.68 14.94 10.60
CA ARG A 9 -9.54 15.72 11.82
C ARG A 9 -9.46 17.21 11.45
N GLU A 10 -10.44 17.98 11.92
CA GLU A 10 -10.47 19.44 11.81
C GLU A 10 -9.14 20.06 12.33
N GLY A 11 -8.58 20.98 11.53
CA GLY A 11 -7.83 22.11 12.07
C GLY A 11 -6.29 22.13 12.02
N SER A 12 -5.57 21.14 11.48
CA SER A 12 -4.10 21.24 11.40
C SER A 12 -3.62 21.76 10.04
N PHE A 13 -3.57 23.08 9.88
CA PHE A 13 -2.96 23.77 8.72
C PHE A 13 -1.49 23.38 8.49
N LYS A 14 -0.85 22.76 9.50
CA LYS A 14 0.53 22.27 9.42
C LYS A 14 0.70 21.09 8.46
N ALA A 15 -0.30 20.21 8.36
CA ALA A 15 -0.22 19.02 7.52
C ALA A 15 -0.03 19.34 6.01
N PRO A 16 -0.84 20.21 5.38
CA PRO A 16 -0.61 20.59 3.99
C PRO A 16 0.73 21.30 3.81
N ILE A 17 1.13 22.19 4.74
CA ILE A 17 2.44 22.87 4.67
C ILE A 17 3.59 21.85 4.59
N TYR A 18 3.64 20.87 5.50
CA TYR A 18 4.71 19.87 5.48
C TYR A 18 4.71 19.04 4.20
N VAL A 19 3.54 18.70 3.68
CA VAL A 19 3.41 17.98 2.40
C VAL A 19 3.96 18.82 1.24
N PHE A 20 3.56 20.09 1.13
CA PHE A 20 4.04 20.97 0.06
C PHE A 20 5.54 21.23 0.15
N VAL A 21 6.07 21.49 1.35
CA VAL A 21 7.51 21.74 1.55
C VAL A 21 8.33 20.52 1.16
N THR A 22 7.92 19.32 1.58
CA THR A 22 8.66 18.10 1.27
C THR A 22 8.58 17.72 -0.21
N ILE A 23 7.42 17.88 -0.86
CA ILE A 23 7.28 17.69 -2.32
C ILE A 23 8.14 18.72 -3.09
N ALA A 24 8.11 19.99 -2.69
CA ALA A 24 8.94 21.02 -3.30
C ALA A 24 10.43 20.70 -3.14
N GLY A 25 10.84 20.17 -1.98
CA GLY A 25 12.21 19.72 -1.74
C GLY A 25 12.62 18.55 -2.65
N VAL A 26 11.73 17.57 -2.86
CA VAL A 26 11.97 16.46 -3.81
C VAL A 26 12.10 17.00 -5.24
N ALA A 27 11.21 17.90 -5.64
CA ALA A 27 11.25 18.52 -6.96
C ALA A 27 12.55 19.32 -7.17
N ALA A 28 12.94 20.13 -6.18
CA ALA A 28 14.19 20.89 -6.23
C ALA A 28 15.43 19.97 -6.31
N GLY A 29 15.47 18.88 -5.53
CA GLY A 29 16.56 17.91 -5.59
C GLY A 29 16.65 17.23 -6.97
N LEU A 30 15.51 16.84 -7.54
CA LEU A 30 15.44 16.28 -8.90
C LEU A 30 15.88 17.31 -9.95
N THR A 31 15.46 18.58 -9.83
CA THR A 31 15.87 19.66 -10.73
C THR A 31 17.38 19.92 -10.65
N LEU A 32 17.97 19.95 -9.46
CA LEU A 32 19.42 20.11 -9.30
C LEU A 32 20.19 18.95 -9.93
N LEU A 33 19.72 17.72 -9.76
CA LEU A 33 20.33 16.54 -10.40
C LEU A 33 20.19 16.61 -11.92
N TYR A 34 19.01 16.99 -12.42
CA TYR A 34 18.74 17.15 -13.85
C TYR A 34 19.67 18.21 -14.46
N LEU A 35 19.75 19.40 -13.88
CA LEU A 35 20.61 20.48 -14.37
C LEU A 35 22.10 20.16 -14.22
N GLY A 36 22.50 19.52 -13.11
CA GLY A 36 23.88 19.09 -12.89
C GLY A 36 24.33 18.08 -13.95
N MET A 37 23.48 17.13 -14.30
CA MET A 37 23.77 16.18 -15.38
C MET A 37 23.92 16.89 -16.74
N ARG A 38 23.05 17.84 -17.07
CA ARG A 38 23.17 18.61 -18.33
C ARG A 38 24.49 19.37 -18.41
N ALA A 39 24.87 20.03 -17.33
CA ALA A 39 26.16 20.73 -17.26
C ALA A 39 27.37 19.80 -17.47
N VAL A 40 27.32 18.54 -17.01
CA VAL A 40 28.37 17.54 -17.29
C VAL A 40 28.32 17.05 -18.74
N MET A 41 27.12 16.85 -19.28
CA MET A 41 26.95 16.42 -20.67
C MET A 41 27.39 17.49 -21.67
N ASP A 42 27.15 18.78 -21.36
CA ASP A 42 27.58 19.94 -22.15
C ASP A 42 29.10 19.99 -22.39
N ILE A 43 29.89 19.41 -21.49
CA ILE A 43 31.36 19.37 -21.58
C ILE A 43 31.91 18.01 -22.06
N GLY A 44 31.05 17.11 -22.54
CA GLY A 44 31.45 15.81 -23.09
C GLY A 44 31.12 14.60 -22.20
N GLY A 45 30.34 14.78 -21.13
CA GLY A 45 29.75 13.68 -20.36
C GLY A 45 30.62 13.11 -19.24
N ALA A 46 31.85 13.60 -19.06
CA ALA A 46 32.69 13.25 -17.93
C ALA A 46 33.58 14.42 -17.52
N CYS A 47 33.62 14.71 -16.23
CA CYS A 47 34.55 15.64 -15.62
C CYS A 47 35.04 15.08 -14.29
N ALA A 48 36.27 15.39 -13.94
CA ALA A 48 36.80 15.15 -12.61
C ALA A 48 37.97 16.10 -12.37
N ASP A 49 38.34 16.28 -11.11
CA ASP A 49 39.48 17.09 -10.70
C ASP A 49 40.31 16.29 -9.68
N GLY A 50 41.65 16.40 -9.74
CA GLY A 50 42.53 15.97 -8.65
C GLY A 50 43.05 14.52 -8.64
N GLY A 51 43.25 13.86 -9.79
CA GLY A 51 43.81 12.51 -9.84
C GLY A 51 44.68 12.19 -11.08
N PRO A 52 45.56 11.17 -11.01
CA PRO A 52 46.51 10.82 -12.08
C PRO A 52 45.87 10.23 -13.35
N TYR A 53 44.60 9.81 -13.27
CA TYR A 53 43.81 9.25 -14.39
C TYR A 53 42.57 10.10 -14.72
N VAL A 54 42.60 11.38 -14.34
CA VAL A 54 41.43 12.26 -14.47
C VAL A 54 41.30 12.77 -15.93
N PRO A 55 40.08 12.77 -16.51
CA PRO A 55 39.81 13.43 -17.78
C PRO A 55 40.30 14.87 -17.79
N ARG A 56 40.81 15.35 -18.93
CA ARG A 56 41.45 16.68 -19.09
C ARG A 56 40.50 17.88 -18.92
N VAL A 57 39.26 17.65 -18.49
CA VAL A 57 38.19 18.66 -18.41
C VAL A 57 37.75 18.80 -16.96
N SER A 58 38.06 19.96 -16.38
CA SER A 58 37.63 20.33 -15.03
C SER A 58 36.12 20.51 -14.96
N CYS A 59 35.51 20.15 -13.82
CA CYS A 59 34.08 20.27 -13.66
C CYS A 59 33.63 21.74 -13.60
N PRO A 60 32.49 22.11 -14.22
CA PRO A 60 31.95 23.45 -14.07
C PRO A 60 31.63 23.75 -12.61
N GLN A 61 31.84 25.01 -12.22
CA GLN A 61 31.68 25.44 -10.82
C GLN A 61 30.26 25.14 -10.33
N GLY A 62 30.15 24.59 -9.12
CA GLY A 62 28.88 24.26 -8.47
C GLY A 62 28.23 22.96 -8.92
N VAL A 63 28.67 22.30 -10.01
CA VAL A 63 28.11 21.02 -10.45
C VAL A 63 28.29 19.90 -9.41
N PRO A 64 29.47 19.70 -8.80
CA PRO A 64 29.60 18.70 -7.74
C PRO A 64 28.62 18.95 -6.59
N LEU A 65 28.50 20.21 -6.15
CA LEU A 65 27.59 20.58 -5.06
C LEU A 65 26.12 20.37 -5.46
N ALA A 66 25.74 20.71 -6.69
CA ALA A 66 24.40 20.51 -7.21
C ALA A 66 24.04 19.03 -7.33
N MET A 67 24.95 18.18 -7.81
CA MET A 67 24.71 16.74 -7.92
C MET A 67 24.66 16.06 -6.55
N PHE A 68 25.67 16.27 -5.69
CA PHE A 68 25.67 15.70 -4.35
C PHE A 68 24.52 16.24 -3.50
N GLY A 69 24.28 17.55 -3.54
CA GLY A 69 23.17 18.20 -2.85
C GLY A 69 21.81 17.78 -3.39
N GLY A 70 21.68 17.61 -4.70
CA GLY A 70 20.46 17.13 -5.35
C GLY A 70 20.12 15.69 -4.97
N ILE A 71 21.11 14.78 -4.98
CA ILE A 71 20.94 13.37 -4.58
C ILE A 71 20.57 13.29 -3.11
N TRP A 72 21.40 13.81 -2.22
CA TRP A 72 21.17 13.67 -0.77
C TRP A 72 19.99 14.50 -0.30
N GLY A 73 19.87 15.74 -0.77
CA GLY A 73 18.74 16.61 -0.46
C GLY A 73 17.43 16.03 -0.98
N GLY A 74 17.40 15.52 -2.22
CA GLY A 74 16.24 14.86 -2.80
C GLY A 74 15.83 13.60 -2.01
N LEU A 75 16.79 12.74 -1.64
CA LEU A 75 16.53 11.53 -0.84
C LEU A 75 16.03 11.85 0.56
N ILE A 76 16.64 12.83 1.24
CA ILE A 76 16.19 13.28 2.57
C ILE A 76 14.76 13.82 2.48
N MET A 77 14.47 14.69 1.51
CA MET A 77 13.13 15.25 1.33
C MET A 77 12.10 14.19 0.94
N CYS A 78 12.50 13.19 0.15
CA CYS A 78 11.68 12.03 -0.20
C CYS A 78 11.35 11.17 1.03
N GLY A 79 12.35 10.91 1.89
CA GLY A 79 12.16 10.23 3.17
C GLY A 79 11.26 11.00 4.12
N LEU A 80 11.44 12.31 4.23
CA LEU A 80 10.57 13.19 5.02
C LEU A 80 9.14 13.20 4.48
N TYR A 81 8.96 13.24 3.16
CA TYR A 81 7.65 13.13 2.52
C TYR A 81 6.97 11.79 2.83
N ALA A 82 7.71 10.68 2.83
CA ALA A 82 7.20 9.36 3.22
C ALA A 82 6.74 9.36 4.69
N VAL A 83 7.53 9.91 5.61
CA VAL A 83 7.16 10.00 7.03
C VAL A 83 5.92 10.89 7.24
N VAL A 84 5.88 12.06 6.62
CA VAL A 84 4.75 13.00 6.68
C VAL A 84 3.49 12.35 6.10
N SER A 85 3.58 11.68 4.96
CA SER A 85 2.43 11.04 4.33
C SER A 85 1.84 9.90 5.17
N ILE A 86 2.69 9.07 5.78
CA ILE A 86 2.26 8.04 6.74
C ILE A 86 1.65 8.67 8.00
N ARG A 87 2.29 9.70 8.55
CA ARG A 87 1.89 10.33 9.83
C ARG A 87 0.54 11.04 9.74
N TYR A 88 0.24 11.66 8.60
CA TYR A 88 -1.00 12.40 8.36
C TYR A 88 -2.02 11.60 7.53
N ARG A 89 -1.70 10.35 7.13
CA ARG A 89 -2.56 9.47 6.30
C ARG A 89 -3.04 10.13 5.00
N VAL A 90 -2.19 10.95 4.39
CA VAL A 90 -2.47 11.52 3.07
C VAL A 90 -2.08 10.52 1.97
N PRO A 91 -2.80 10.49 0.83
CA PRO A 91 -2.41 9.69 -0.33
C PRO A 91 -0.96 9.99 -0.72
N SER A 92 -0.14 8.95 -0.87
CA SER A 92 1.27 9.11 -1.19
C SER A 92 1.50 9.11 -2.69
N PHE A 93 2.27 10.09 -3.17
CA PHE A 93 2.77 10.17 -4.54
C PHE A 93 4.16 9.53 -4.69
N LEU A 94 4.61 8.79 -3.68
CA LEU A 94 5.94 8.21 -3.62
C LEU A 94 6.21 7.24 -4.80
N GLY A 95 5.15 6.57 -5.28
CA GLY A 95 5.23 5.72 -6.47
C GLY A 95 5.59 6.47 -7.76
N PHE A 96 5.41 7.80 -7.82
CA PHE A 96 5.80 8.64 -8.96
C PHE A 96 7.23 9.16 -8.85
N ALA A 97 7.88 9.10 -7.68
CA ALA A 97 9.25 9.59 -7.51
C ALA A 97 10.25 8.80 -8.38
N TRP A 98 10.06 7.48 -8.48
CA TRP A 98 10.89 6.62 -9.32
C TRP A 98 10.72 6.90 -10.83
N PRO A 99 9.50 6.86 -11.41
CA PRO A 99 9.28 7.30 -12.78
C PRO A 99 9.81 8.70 -13.06
N ALA A 100 9.57 9.66 -12.16
CA ALA A 100 10.05 11.03 -12.33
C ALA A 100 11.58 11.08 -12.44
N LEU A 101 12.31 10.37 -11.56
CA LEU A 101 13.76 10.31 -11.61
C LEU A 101 14.27 9.74 -12.95
N PHE A 102 13.77 8.56 -13.35
CA PHE A 102 14.30 7.86 -14.52
C PHE A 102 13.87 8.47 -15.85
N VAL A 103 12.65 8.99 -15.94
CA VAL A 103 12.19 9.69 -17.14
C VAL A 103 12.95 11.00 -17.31
N SER A 104 13.19 11.75 -16.23
CA SER A 104 14.00 12.98 -16.30
C SER A 104 15.46 12.71 -16.70
N LEU A 105 16.10 11.66 -16.16
CA LEU A 105 17.46 11.27 -16.54
C LEU A 105 17.52 10.73 -17.98
N GLY A 106 16.55 9.88 -18.35
CA GLY A 106 16.45 9.32 -19.70
C GLY A 106 16.25 10.40 -20.76
N TRP A 107 15.46 11.43 -20.44
CA TRP A 107 15.28 12.58 -21.32
C TRP A 107 16.59 13.31 -21.61
N ASN A 108 17.43 13.58 -20.60
CA ASN A 108 18.74 14.20 -20.82
C ASN A 108 19.59 13.40 -21.81
N PHE A 109 19.66 12.08 -21.65
CA PHE A 109 20.44 11.23 -22.55
C PHE A 109 19.92 11.20 -23.99
N ILE A 110 18.60 11.22 -24.18
CA ILE A 110 17.99 11.26 -25.51
C ILE A 110 18.29 12.59 -26.19
N ASP A 111 18.07 13.68 -25.47
CA ASP A 111 18.24 15.05 -25.94
C ASP A 111 19.67 15.31 -26.41
N PHE A 112 20.64 15.04 -25.52
CA PHE A 112 22.06 15.15 -25.83
C PHE A 112 22.56 14.09 -26.82
N GLY A 113 21.90 12.93 -26.92
CA GLY A 113 22.25 11.90 -27.90
C GLY A 113 21.89 12.29 -29.33
N ILE A 114 20.83 13.10 -29.49
CA ILE A 114 20.39 13.64 -30.78
C ILE A 114 21.21 14.87 -31.16
N ASP A 115 21.40 15.80 -30.22
CA ASP A 115 22.13 17.05 -30.42
C ASP A 115 23.24 17.21 -29.37
N PRO A 116 24.36 16.46 -29.52
CA PRO A 116 25.46 16.55 -28.58
C PRO A 116 26.25 17.85 -28.77
N PRO A 117 26.87 18.36 -27.70
CA PRO A 117 27.76 19.50 -27.79
C PRO A 117 29.01 19.16 -28.62
N GLY A 118 29.29 19.98 -29.62
CA GLY A 118 30.37 19.79 -30.59
C GLY A 118 29.92 19.06 -31.85
N ASP A 119 30.73 19.11 -32.92
CA ASP A 119 30.40 18.52 -34.23
C ASP A 119 30.49 16.97 -34.27
N MET A 120 30.14 16.32 -33.16
CA MET A 120 30.32 14.89 -32.91
C MET A 120 29.23 14.01 -33.56
N GLY A 121 28.18 14.62 -34.12
CA GLY A 121 27.05 13.91 -34.72
C GLY A 121 26.31 13.02 -33.71
N LEU A 122 25.46 12.10 -34.19
CA LEU A 122 24.59 11.29 -33.31
C LEU A 122 25.39 10.34 -32.40
N VAL A 123 25.21 10.45 -31.07
CA VAL A 123 25.92 9.61 -30.07
C VAL A 123 25.04 8.45 -29.60
N TRP A 124 25.17 7.29 -30.25
CA TRP A 124 24.38 6.09 -29.96
C TRP A 124 24.45 5.60 -28.51
N GLY A 125 25.59 5.76 -27.84
CA GLY A 125 25.76 5.34 -26.45
C GLY A 125 24.79 6.06 -25.52
N TRP A 126 24.62 7.37 -25.69
CA TRP A 126 23.68 8.16 -24.91
C TRP A 126 22.24 7.79 -25.25
N LEU A 127 21.90 7.61 -26.53
CA LEU A 127 20.56 7.19 -26.94
C LEU A 127 20.14 5.85 -26.34
N ILE A 128 21.03 4.85 -26.32
CA ILE A 128 20.76 3.54 -25.73
C ILE A 128 20.52 3.67 -24.22
N CYS A 129 21.38 4.42 -23.52
CA CYS A 129 21.20 4.69 -22.09
C CYS A 129 19.88 5.42 -21.81
N GLY A 130 19.54 6.43 -22.62
CA GLY A 130 18.29 7.17 -22.51
C GLY A 130 17.06 6.29 -22.70
N ALA A 131 17.06 5.44 -23.73
CA ALA A 131 15.97 4.50 -23.98
C ALA A 131 15.79 3.49 -22.83
N LEU A 132 16.90 2.96 -22.28
CA LEU A 132 16.85 2.05 -21.13
C LEU A 132 16.27 2.73 -19.89
N PHE A 133 16.67 3.97 -19.59
CA PHE A 133 16.10 4.72 -18.47
C PHE A 133 14.63 5.07 -18.67
N MET A 134 14.23 5.44 -19.89
CA MET A 134 12.82 5.66 -20.22
C MET A 134 11.99 4.39 -20.01
N LEU A 135 12.49 3.22 -20.43
CA LEU A 135 11.81 1.95 -20.21
C LEU A 135 11.68 1.61 -18.71
N MET A 136 12.74 1.83 -17.94
CA MET A 136 12.75 1.54 -16.51
C MET A 136 11.89 2.51 -15.69
N GLY A 137 11.76 3.78 -16.12
CA GLY A 137 10.89 4.77 -15.51
C GLY A 137 9.43 4.64 -15.92
N ALA A 138 9.17 4.43 -17.22
CA ALA A 138 7.81 4.37 -17.77
C ALA A 138 7.12 3.02 -17.51
N GLY A 139 7.86 1.91 -17.39
CA GLY A 139 7.30 0.58 -17.15
C GLY A 139 6.35 0.53 -15.94
N PRO A 140 6.82 0.88 -14.72
CA PRO A 140 5.96 0.93 -13.53
C PRO A 140 4.77 1.88 -13.68
N LEU A 141 4.98 3.03 -14.33
CA LEU A 141 3.94 4.03 -14.57
C LEU A 141 2.81 3.43 -15.43
N LEU A 142 3.14 2.72 -16.52
CA LEU A 142 2.15 2.11 -17.40
C LEU A 142 1.36 0.98 -16.73
N VAL A 143 1.98 0.22 -15.83
CA VAL A 143 1.30 -0.84 -15.07
C VAL A 143 0.27 -0.26 -14.10
N VAL A 144 0.62 0.82 -13.40
CA VAL A 144 -0.28 1.48 -12.44
C VAL A 144 -1.35 2.33 -13.13
N LEU A 145 -1.01 2.99 -14.23
CA LEU A 145 -1.91 3.93 -14.91
C LEU A 145 -3.04 3.24 -15.67
N LYS A 146 -2.80 2.04 -16.26
CA LYS A 146 -3.82 1.28 -17.01
C LYS A 146 -5.10 0.94 -16.20
N PRO A 147 -5.03 0.37 -14.97
CA PRO A 147 -6.22 0.10 -14.18
C PRO A 147 -6.92 1.37 -13.69
N VAL A 148 -6.17 2.45 -13.41
CA VAL A 148 -6.72 3.75 -13.02
C VAL A 148 -7.48 4.40 -14.18
N LEU A 149 -6.89 4.44 -15.39
CA LEU A 149 -7.58 4.90 -16.60
C LEU A 149 -8.84 4.08 -16.88
N ARG A 150 -8.77 2.76 -16.68
CA ARG A 150 -9.94 1.88 -16.80
C ARG A 150 -11.00 2.16 -15.75
N SER A 151 -10.64 2.55 -14.52
CA SER A 151 -11.62 2.90 -13.49
C SER A 151 -12.29 4.25 -13.75
N PHE A 152 -11.60 5.21 -14.39
CA PHE A 152 -12.21 6.44 -14.86
C PHE A 152 -13.16 6.23 -16.05
N ASN A 153 -12.90 5.22 -16.88
CA ASN A 153 -13.75 4.87 -18.03
C ASN A 153 -14.90 3.89 -17.68
N ARG A 154 -15.00 3.44 -16.43
CA ARG A 154 -16.18 2.67 -15.97
C ARG A 154 -17.37 3.61 -15.88
N ARG A 155 -18.39 3.35 -16.68
CA ARG A 155 -19.67 4.07 -16.59
C ARG A 155 -20.23 3.88 -15.17
N PRO A 156 -20.87 4.90 -14.58
CA PRO A 156 -21.51 4.79 -13.26
C PRO A 156 -22.51 3.63 -13.13
N GLU A 157 -23.02 3.14 -14.27
CA GLU A 157 -24.02 2.08 -14.40
C GLU A 157 -23.51 0.67 -14.06
N ASP A 158 -22.18 0.45 -14.07
CA ASP A 158 -21.57 -0.84 -13.71
C ASP A 158 -21.33 -1.00 -12.19
N ARG A 159 -21.89 -0.13 -11.34
CA ARG A 159 -21.92 -0.42 -9.91
C ARG A 159 -22.96 -1.52 -9.69
N PRO A 160 -22.59 -2.77 -9.33
CA PRO A 160 -23.59 -3.74 -8.93
C PRO A 160 -24.37 -3.13 -7.76
N VAL A 161 -25.65 -2.90 -7.97
CA VAL A 161 -26.63 -2.54 -6.93
C VAL A 161 -26.79 -3.78 -6.04
N GLY A 162 -25.80 -4.00 -5.18
CA GLY A 162 -25.71 -5.16 -4.30
C GLY A 162 -24.79 -4.96 -3.09
N LEU A 163 -24.26 -3.74 -2.88
CA LEU A 163 -23.36 -3.43 -1.77
C LEU A 163 -24.07 -2.77 -0.57
N LEU A 164 -25.25 -3.29 -0.22
CA LEU A 164 -25.79 -3.23 1.14
C LEU A 164 -26.04 -4.65 1.66
N GLU A 165 -25.22 -5.63 1.26
CA GLU A 165 -25.05 -6.84 2.05
C GLU A 165 -24.12 -6.48 3.24
N PRO A 166 -24.64 -6.41 4.48
CA PRO A 166 -23.86 -6.00 5.62
C PRO A 166 -22.79 -7.05 5.92
N VAL A 167 -21.59 -6.55 6.17
CA VAL A 167 -20.43 -7.26 6.71
C VAL A 167 -20.81 -7.96 8.03
N LYS A 168 -21.41 -9.14 7.94
CA LYS A 168 -21.75 -10.02 9.08
C LYS A 168 -20.96 -11.32 9.09
N SER A 169 -20.12 -11.62 8.09
CA SER A 169 -19.57 -12.98 7.95
C SER A 169 -18.23 -13.23 8.66
N MET A 170 -17.46 -12.21 9.06
CA MET A 170 -16.12 -12.45 9.60
C MET A 170 -16.09 -12.58 11.13
N ARG A 171 -17.05 -11.97 11.85
CA ARG A 171 -17.17 -12.09 13.30
C ARG A 171 -17.89 -13.39 13.71
N THR A 172 -18.87 -13.84 12.92
CA THR A 172 -19.56 -15.12 13.12
C THR A 172 -18.66 -16.31 12.84
N GLN A 173 -17.87 -16.32 11.75
CA GLN A 173 -16.93 -17.42 11.49
C GLN A 173 -15.85 -17.57 12.56
N ALA A 174 -15.31 -16.46 13.09
CA ALA A 174 -14.31 -16.53 14.15
C ALA A 174 -14.92 -17.04 15.48
N LEU A 175 -16.11 -16.56 15.83
CA LEU A 175 -16.82 -17.02 17.03
C LEU A 175 -17.29 -18.48 16.92
N ASP A 176 -17.80 -18.91 15.77
CA ASP A 176 -18.19 -20.31 15.53
C ASP A 176 -16.97 -21.23 15.61
N SER A 177 -15.84 -20.83 15.02
CA SER A 177 -14.61 -21.63 15.09
C SER A 177 -14.02 -21.72 16.52
N MET A 178 -14.25 -20.70 17.36
CA MET A 178 -13.87 -20.72 18.77
C MET A 178 -14.82 -21.58 19.61
N PHE A 179 -16.13 -21.47 19.39
CA PHE A 179 -17.13 -22.30 20.07
C PHE A 179 -16.97 -23.78 19.74
N GLN A 180 -16.67 -24.10 18.47
CA GLN A 180 -16.46 -25.47 18.05
C GLN A 180 -15.17 -26.06 18.64
N LYS A 181 -14.11 -25.25 18.78
CA LYS A 181 -12.88 -25.68 19.46
C LYS A 181 -13.06 -25.87 20.97
N MET A 182 -13.85 -25.04 21.63
CA MET A 182 -14.20 -25.24 23.05
C MET A 182 -15.06 -26.49 23.27
N SER A 183 -16.08 -26.70 22.42
CA SER A 183 -16.94 -27.88 22.49
C SER A 183 -16.17 -29.19 22.30
N THR A 184 -15.19 -29.22 21.40
CA THR A 184 -14.38 -30.43 21.15
C THR A 184 -13.38 -30.70 22.27
N ALA A 185 -12.87 -29.65 22.93
CA ALA A 185 -11.97 -29.79 24.07
C ALA A 185 -12.69 -30.24 25.34
N GLU A 186 -13.95 -29.80 25.54
CA GLU A 186 -14.78 -30.19 26.67
C GLU A 186 -15.28 -31.64 26.56
N GLN A 187 -15.60 -32.11 25.36
CA GLN A 187 -15.94 -33.51 25.09
C GLN A 187 -14.79 -34.49 25.29
N ALA A 188 -13.53 -34.03 25.26
CA ALA A 188 -12.36 -34.89 25.44
C ALA A 188 -11.97 -35.07 26.91
N ALA A 189 -12.57 -34.33 27.86
CA ALA A 189 -12.08 -34.25 29.24
C ALA A 189 -13.09 -34.60 30.36
N GLY A 190 -14.35 -34.93 30.06
CA GLY A 190 -15.38 -35.14 31.10
C GLY A 190 -16.27 -36.34 30.84
N GLY A 191 -16.35 -37.23 31.82
CA GLY A 191 -17.09 -38.49 31.79
C GLY A 191 -18.60 -38.38 31.53
N ASP A 192 -19.11 -39.49 31.01
CA ASP A 192 -20.44 -39.83 30.53
C ASP A 192 -21.55 -39.75 31.60
N ALA A 193 -21.97 -38.53 31.97
CA ALA A 193 -23.16 -38.34 32.82
C ALA A 193 -24.03 -37.10 32.49
N GLY A 194 -23.56 -36.16 31.68
CA GLY A 194 -24.27 -34.90 31.37
C GLY A 194 -25.22 -34.89 30.16
N PRO A 195 -24.85 -35.45 28.98
CA PRO A 195 -25.64 -35.24 27.77
C PRO A 195 -26.96 -36.03 27.77
N ASP A 196 -27.02 -37.13 28.51
CA ASP A 196 -28.22 -37.98 28.60
C ASP A 196 -29.34 -37.31 29.41
N LEU A 197 -29.02 -36.56 30.47
CA LEU A 197 -30.03 -35.86 31.29
C LEU A 197 -30.70 -34.73 30.49
N VAL A 198 -29.90 -33.92 29.79
CA VAL A 198 -30.42 -32.82 28.96
C VAL A 198 -31.28 -33.38 27.83
N THR A 199 -30.84 -34.45 27.17
CA THR A 199 -31.60 -35.11 26.11
C THR A 199 -32.92 -35.69 26.62
N LYS A 200 -32.92 -36.28 27.83
CA LYS A 200 -34.13 -36.80 28.48
C LYS A 200 -35.11 -35.69 28.86
N LEU A 201 -34.62 -34.54 29.33
CA LEU A 201 -35.44 -33.37 29.66
C LEU A 201 -36.04 -32.71 28.41
N GLU A 202 -35.26 -32.55 27.34
CA GLU A 202 -35.77 -32.04 26.05
C GLU A 202 -36.83 -32.96 25.44
N ARG A 203 -36.66 -34.28 25.56
CA ARG A 203 -37.66 -35.25 25.10
C ARG A 203 -38.96 -35.14 25.90
N LEU A 204 -38.88 -34.95 27.22
CA LEU A 204 -40.04 -34.76 28.09
C LEU A 204 -40.80 -33.46 27.78
N GLU A 205 -40.07 -32.38 27.54
CA GLU A 205 -40.67 -31.09 27.15
C GLU A 205 -41.39 -31.19 25.80
N ARG A 206 -40.79 -31.91 24.83
CA ARG A 206 -41.40 -32.12 23.52
C ARG A 206 -42.71 -32.90 23.60
N LEU A 207 -42.78 -33.90 24.48
CA LEU A 207 -44.01 -34.67 24.71
C LEU A 207 -45.10 -33.86 25.42
N HIS A 208 -44.73 -33.01 26.38
CA HIS A 208 -45.66 -32.13 27.06
C HIS A 208 -46.24 -31.07 26.10
N ARG A 209 -45.38 -30.45 25.29
CA ARG A 209 -45.81 -29.48 24.26
C ARG A 209 -46.69 -30.10 23.18
N GLY A 210 -46.49 -31.40 22.89
CA GLY A 210 -47.34 -32.18 21.99
C GLY A 210 -48.70 -32.59 22.58
N GLY A 211 -49.02 -32.21 23.82
CA GLY A 211 -50.27 -32.56 24.50
C GLY A 211 -50.38 -34.04 24.90
N SER A 212 -49.30 -34.82 24.73
CA SER A 212 -49.27 -36.25 25.03
C SER A 212 -49.02 -36.57 26.50
N LEU A 213 -48.74 -35.56 27.31
CA LEU A 213 -48.45 -35.64 28.75
C LEU A 213 -49.14 -34.48 29.46
N SER A 214 -49.93 -34.78 30.50
CA SER A 214 -50.57 -33.75 31.33
C SER A 214 -49.53 -33.02 32.20
N GLU A 215 -49.85 -31.80 32.65
CA GLU A 215 -48.98 -31.00 33.54
C GLU A 215 -48.56 -31.75 34.82
N ALA A 216 -49.50 -32.50 35.41
CA ALA A 216 -49.23 -33.27 36.62
C ALA A 216 -48.21 -34.40 36.38
N GLU A 217 -48.32 -35.09 35.24
CA GLU A 217 -47.40 -36.16 34.85
C GLU A 217 -46.03 -35.63 34.44
N TYR A 218 -45.98 -34.49 33.75
CA TYR A 218 -44.73 -33.81 33.38
C TYR A 218 -43.94 -33.41 34.62
N THR A 219 -44.61 -32.81 35.62
CA THR A 219 -43.97 -32.36 36.86
C THR A 219 -43.39 -33.55 37.65
N ALA A 220 -44.16 -34.64 37.80
CA ALA A 220 -43.69 -35.85 38.49
C ALA A 220 -42.50 -36.51 37.77
N ALA A 221 -42.51 -36.57 36.44
CA ALA A 221 -41.43 -37.16 35.66
C ALA A 221 -40.14 -36.31 35.70
N LYS A 222 -40.29 -34.98 35.71
CA LYS A 222 -39.17 -34.05 35.83
C LYS A 222 -38.51 -34.15 37.21
N GLU A 223 -39.31 -34.23 38.28
CA GLU A 223 -38.81 -34.37 39.65
C GLU A 223 -38.05 -35.69 39.84
N LYS A 224 -38.53 -36.79 39.25
CA LYS A 224 -37.85 -38.10 39.28
C LYS A 224 -36.48 -38.09 38.56
N LEU A 225 -36.34 -37.30 37.49
CA LEU A 225 -35.07 -37.17 36.76
C LEU A 225 -34.07 -36.28 37.48
N LEU A 226 -34.55 -35.26 38.21
CA LEU A 226 -33.68 -34.34 38.95
C LEU A 226 -33.29 -34.87 40.34
N GLY A 227 -34.12 -35.70 40.97
CA GLY A 227 -33.86 -36.30 42.29
C GLY A 227 -33.06 -37.61 42.27
N GLY A 228 -32.77 -38.16 41.09
CA GLY A 228 -32.03 -39.42 40.91
C GLY A 228 -30.60 -39.26 40.39
N ALA A 229 -30.08 -38.04 40.37
CA ALA A 229 -28.72 -37.69 39.91
C ALA A 229 -27.81 -37.33 41.09
#